data_AF-A0A963EP65-F1
#
_entry.id   AF-A0A963EP65-F1
#
_cell.length_a   1.000
_cell.length_b   1.000
_cell.length_c   1.000
_cell.angle_alpha   90.00
_cell.angle_beta   90.00
_cell.angle_gamma   90.00
#
_symmetry.space_group_name_H-M   'P 1'
#
loop_
_entity.id
_entity.type
_entity.pdbx_description
1 polymer ?
#
loop_
_entity_poly.entity_id
_entity_poly.type
_entity_poly.pdbx_seq_one_letter_code
_entity_poly.pdbx_strand_id
1 'polypeptide(L)'
;MSSATAILLSLLLPLSGALLISMAGRWPNLRETITLVTAVSVALLVTSLIPEVMAGERPELLVATLFGDLQIAFTVEPLGMLFGALAATLWIVNSIYSIGYMRGNNEKKQTRFYVCFAIAIAAALGVAFAGNLLTLFLCYEILTLSTYPLVSHKGDRATVASARVYLGILLFTSIGLLLPAIIWTYLLAGTLTFMPDGLLSGHISGPAVGLLLALYVFGVGKAAVMPVHRWLPAAMVAPTPVSALLHAVA
;
A
#
# COMPACT_ATOMS: atom_id res chain seq x y z
N MET A 1 -14.51 -5.55 20.43
CA MET A 1 -13.42 -4.67 20.01
C MET A 1 -14.06 -3.58 19.16
N SER A 2 -13.75 -2.31 19.34
CA SER A 2 -14.30 -1.26 18.48
C SER A 2 -13.66 -1.33 17.09
N SER A 3 -14.38 -0.90 16.06
CA SER A 3 -13.87 -0.92 14.70
C SER A 3 -12.72 0.05 14.48
N ALA A 4 -12.71 1.21 15.14
CA ALA A 4 -11.54 2.11 15.18
C ALA A 4 -10.27 1.39 15.68
N THR A 5 -10.38 0.58 16.74
CA THR A 5 -9.25 -0.23 17.23
C THR A 5 -8.88 -1.33 16.24
N ALA A 6 -9.84 -1.96 15.58
CA ALA A 6 -9.56 -2.97 14.55
C ALA A 6 -8.79 -2.38 13.36
N ILE A 7 -9.19 -1.19 12.88
CA ILE A 7 -8.49 -0.44 11.83
C ILE A 7 -7.06 -0.13 12.29
N LEU A 8 -6.91 0.49 13.46
CA LEU A 8 -5.60 0.87 13.98
C LEU A 8 -4.66 -0.35 14.10
N LEU A 9 -5.16 -1.43 14.69
CA LEU A 9 -4.38 -2.67 14.81
C LEU A 9 -4.06 -3.27 13.45
N SER A 10 -4.99 -3.27 12.48
CA SER A 10 -4.71 -3.81 11.14
C SER A 10 -3.53 -3.10 10.44
N LEU A 11 -3.31 -1.82 10.74
CA LEU A 11 -2.20 -1.02 10.22
C LEU A 11 -0.91 -1.18 11.04
N LEU A 12 -1.01 -1.28 12.37
CA LEU A 12 0.16 -1.38 13.26
C LEU A 12 0.73 -2.79 13.38
N LEU A 13 -0.11 -3.83 13.35
CA LEU A 13 0.34 -5.22 13.54
C LEU A 13 1.36 -5.67 12.48
N PRO A 14 1.20 -5.37 11.17
CA PRO A 14 2.25 -5.68 10.20
C PRO A 14 3.56 -4.94 10.48
N LEU A 15 3.52 -3.69 10.99
CA LEU A 15 4.71 -2.93 11.35
C LEU A 15 5.41 -3.49 12.59
N SER A 16 4.63 -3.86 13.62
CA SER A 16 5.15 -4.57 14.79
C SER A 16 5.71 -5.95 14.40
N GLY A 17 5.01 -6.67 13.52
CA GLY A 17 5.47 -7.93 12.95
C GLY A 17 6.79 -7.74 12.19
N ALA A 18 6.93 -6.69 11.40
CA ALA A 18 8.19 -6.36 10.71
C ALA A 18 9.34 -6.14 11.71
N LEU A 19 9.11 -5.45 12.82
CA LEU A 19 10.10 -5.28 13.88
C LEU A 19 10.49 -6.63 14.51
N LEU A 20 9.50 -7.45 14.87
CA LEU A 20 9.72 -8.77 15.47
C LEU A 20 10.46 -9.73 14.51
N ILE A 21 10.11 -9.71 13.22
CA ILE A 21 10.79 -10.47 12.15
C ILE A 21 12.25 -10.03 12.05
N SER A 22 12.52 -8.73 12.12
CA SER A 22 13.89 -8.18 12.09
C SER A 22 14.71 -8.71 13.27
N MET A 23 14.14 -8.69 14.48
CA MET A 23 14.78 -9.21 15.69
C MET A 23 14.98 -10.74 15.65
N ALA A 24 14.02 -11.47 15.09
CA ALA A 24 14.07 -12.92 14.96
C ALA A 24 14.90 -13.42 13.74
N GLY A 25 15.60 -12.53 13.04
CA GLY A 25 16.29 -12.85 11.79
C GLY A 25 17.32 -13.98 11.88
N ARG A 26 17.85 -14.25 13.07
CA ARG A 26 18.79 -15.36 13.35
C ARG A 26 18.13 -16.74 13.43
N TRP A 27 16.82 -16.79 13.63
CA TRP A 27 16.07 -18.03 13.87
C TRP A 27 15.00 -18.22 12.78
N PRO A 28 15.29 -18.97 11.70
CA PRO A 28 14.40 -19.07 10.54
C PRO A 28 12.97 -19.50 10.88
N ASN A 29 12.82 -20.54 11.72
CA ASN A 29 11.51 -21.03 12.12
C ASN A 29 10.72 -19.98 12.93
N LEU A 30 11.38 -19.25 13.84
CA LEU A 30 10.71 -18.22 14.64
C LEU A 30 10.29 -17.04 13.76
N ARG A 31 11.19 -16.56 12.88
CA ARG A 31 10.90 -15.49 11.92
C ARG A 31 9.67 -15.81 11.08
N GLU A 32 9.60 -17.02 10.53
CA GLU A 32 8.50 -17.44 9.67
C GLU A 32 7.20 -17.66 10.46
N THR A 33 7.30 -18.17 11.68
CA THR A 33 6.16 -18.26 12.60
C THR A 33 5.59 -16.88 12.90
N ILE A 34 6.44 -15.90 13.19
CA ILE A 34 6.02 -14.50 13.42
C ILE A 34 5.32 -13.96 12.18
N THR A 35 5.87 -14.16 10.97
CA THR A 35 5.23 -13.73 9.72
C THR A 35 3.82 -14.32 9.57
N LEU A 36 3.66 -15.63 9.76
CA LEU A 36 2.36 -16.30 9.61
C LEU A 36 1.36 -15.90 10.68
N VAL A 37 1.78 -15.81 11.95
CA VAL A 37 0.93 -15.36 13.05
C VAL A 37 0.48 -13.91 12.82
N THR A 38 1.38 -13.04 12.36
CA THR A 38 1.04 -11.65 12.02
C THR A 38 0.04 -11.60 10.88
N ALA A 39 0.26 -12.35 9.80
CA ALA A 39 -0.63 -12.39 8.65
C ALA A 39 -2.04 -12.90 8.99
N VAL A 40 -2.13 -13.99 9.78
CA VAL A 40 -3.42 -14.52 10.26
C VAL A 40 -4.12 -13.52 11.17
N SER A 41 -3.39 -12.90 12.10
CA SER A 41 -3.97 -11.89 13.01
C SER A 41 -4.53 -10.70 12.25
N VAL A 42 -3.82 -10.21 11.23
CA VAL A 42 -4.27 -9.11 10.39
C VAL A 42 -5.48 -9.52 9.55
N ALA A 43 -5.50 -10.71 8.98
CA ALA A 43 -6.68 -11.23 8.27
C ALA A 43 -7.91 -11.32 9.19
N LEU A 44 -7.76 -11.77 10.43
CA LEU A 44 -8.85 -11.80 11.41
C LEU A 44 -9.33 -10.39 11.77
N LEU A 45 -8.42 -9.43 11.98
CA LEU A 45 -8.79 -8.03 12.25
C LEU A 45 -9.55 -7.40 11.08
N VAL A 46 -9.04 -7.56 9.86
CA VAL A 46 -9.68 -7.02 8.65
C VAL A 46 -11.04 -7.68 8.43
N THR A 47 -11.14 -9.00 8.52
CA THR A 47 -12.43 -9.70 8.35
C THR A 47 -13.45 -9.37 9.43
N SER A 48 -13.01 -8.97 10.65
CA SER A 48 -13.92 -8.51 11.70
C SER A 48 -14.65 -7.21 11.36
N LEU A 49 -14.15 -6.41 10.41
CA LEU A 49 -14.79 -5.18 9.93
C LEU A 49 -15.91 -5.43 8.90
N ILE A 50 -15.93 -6.62 8.28
CA ILE A 50 -16.87 -6.95 7.19
C ILE A 50 -18.35 -6.80 7.62
N PRO A 51 -18.79 -7.30 8.79
CA PRO A 51 -20.19 -7.19 9.18
C PRO A 51 -20.70 -5.75 9.30
N GLU A 52 -19.90 -4.83 9.87
CA GLU A 52 -20.25 -3.40 9.98
C GLU A 52 -20.38 -2.76 8.60
N VAL A 53 -19.42 -3.01 7.70
CA VAL A 53 -19.45 -2.49 6.32
C VAL A 53 -20.65 -3.06 5.55
N MET A 54 -20.98 -4.34 5.73
CA MET A 54 -22.16 -4.98 5.12
C MET A 54 -23.48 -4.46 5.68
N ALA A 55 -23.50 -4.00 6.94
CA ALA A 55 -24.64 -3.34 7.55
C ALA A 55 -24.84 -1.90 7.04
N GLY A 56 -23.94 -1.41 6.17
CA GLY A 56 -23.98 -0.06 5.62
C GLY A 56 -23.19 0.96 6.44
N GLU A 57 -22.55 0.55 7.53
CA GLU A 57 -21.71 1.44 8.32
C GLU A 57 -20.40 1.78 7.59
N ARG A 58 -19.77 2.88 8.01
CA ARG A 58 -18.45 3.31 7.54
C ARG A 58 -17.56 3.50 8.75
N PRO A 59 -16.88 2.43 9.20
CA PRO A 59 -15.96 2.53 10.31
C PRO A 59 -14.85 3.53 10.04
N GLU A 60 -14.62 4.43 11.00
CA GLU A 60 -13.68 5.53 10.86
C GLU A 60 -12.64 5.53 11.98
N LEU A 61 -11.43 6.00 11.64
CA LEU A 61 -10.33 6.22 12.55
C LEU A 61 -9.62 7.52 12.16
N LEU A 62 -9.80 8.57 12.96
CA LEU A 62 -8.99 9.78 12.89
C LEU A 62 -7.72 9.59 13.70
N VAL A 63 -6.55 9.66 13.05
CA VAL A 63 -5.25 9.50 13.70
C VAL A 63 -4.68 10.84 14.14
N ALA A 64 -4.70 11.83 13.25
CA ALA A 64 -4.16 13.15 13.53
C ALA A 64 -4.79 14.22 12.63
N THR A 65 -4.97 15.42 13.17
CA THR A 65 -5.30 16.62 12.40
C THR A 65 -4.03 17.46 12.28
N LEU A 66 -3.58 17.73 11.05
CA LEU A 66 -2.34 18.45 10.79
C LEU A 66 -2.57 19.97 10.82
N PHE A 67 -3.42 20.47 9.92
CA PHE A 67 -3.78 21.88 9.83
C PHE A 67 -5.12 22.03 9.09
N GLY A 68 -6.05 22.82 9.65
CA GLY A 68 -7.40 22.96 9.09
C GLY A 68 -8.07 21.60 8.88
N ASP A 69 -8.56 21.36 7.67
CA ASP A 69 -9.21 20.11 7.26
C ASP A 69 -8.24 19.03 6.75
N LEU A 70 -6.92 19.24 6.84
CA LEU A 70 -5.94 18.21 6.49
C LEU A 70 -5.77 17.22 7.64
N GLN A 71 -6.31 16.02 7.44
CA GLN A 71 -6.34 14.95 8.43
C GLN A 71 -5.62 13.70 7.92
N ILE A 72 -4.99 12.96 8.82
CA ILE A 72 -4.64 11.56 8.62
C ILE A 72 -5.80 10.75 9.18
N ALA A 73 -6.65 10.25 8.29
CA ALA A 73 -7.90 9.59 8.64
C ALA A 73 -8.11 8.36 7.76
N PHE A 74 -8.66 7.31 8.37
CA PHE A 74 -9.02 6.08 7.70
C PHE A 74 -10.53 5.89 7.77
N THR A 75 -11.14 5.60 6.64
CA THR A 75 -12.58 5.34 6.49
C THR A 75 -12.73 4.07 5.66
N VAL A 76 -13.37 3.04 6.23
CA VAL A 76 -13.52 1.75 5.57
C VAL A 76 -14.75 1.76 4.69
N GLU A 77 -14.56 2.14 3.43
CA GLU A 77 -15.58 2.03 2.37
C GLU A 77 -15.71 0.58 1.85
N PRO A 78 -16.84 0.17 1.23
CA PRO A 78 -17.03 -1.19 0.73
C PRO A 78 -15.97 -1.64 -0.28
N LEU A 79 -15.53 -0.73 -1.15
CA LEU A 79 -14.45 -1.01 -2.10
C LEU A 79 -13.10 -1.16 -1.36
N GLY A 80 -12.84 -0.30 -0.38
CA GLY A 80 -11.68 -0.41 0.50
C GLY A 80 -11.65 -1.71 1.29
N MET A 81 -12.80 -2.14 1.79
CA MET A 81 -12.99 -3.41 2.50
C MET A 81 -12.68 -4.61 1.60
N LEU A 82 -13.13 -4.58 0.33
CA LEU A 82 -12.80 -5.62 -0.65
C LEU A 82 -11.28 -5.75 -0.83
N PHE A 83 -10.60 -4.65 -1.14
CA PHE A 83 -9.15 -4.66 -1.37
C PHE A 83 -8.35 -4.96 -0.10
N GLY A 84 -8.79 -4.46 1.05
CA GLY A 84 -8.18 -4.75 2.34
C GLY A 84 -8.28 -6.22 2.71
N ALA A 85 -9.46 -6.84 2.53
CA ALA A 85 -9.66 -8.27 2.75
C ALA A 85 -8.81 -9.13 1.81
N LEU A 86 -8.73 -8.76 0.53
CA LEU A 86 -7.86 -9.43 -0.44
C LEU A 86 -6.38 -9.34 -0.02
N ALA A 87 -5.89 -8.14 0.31
CA ALA A 87 -4.50 -7.96 0.75
C ALA A 87 -4.17 -8.77 2.01
N ALA A 88 -5.05 -8.75 3.01
CA ALA A 88 -4.84 -9.45 4.28
C ALA A 88 -4.87 -10.98 4.11
N THR A 89 -5.81 -11.52 3.33
CA THR A 89 -5.94 -12.97 3.13
C THR A 89 -4.86 -13.53 2.20
N LEU A 90 -4.56 -12.84 1.10
CA LEU A 90 -3.50 -13.25 0.18
C LEU A 90 -2.11 -13.21 0.82
N TRP A 91 -1.92 -12.37 1.85
CA TRP A 91 -0.66 -12.36 2.59
C TRP A 91 -0.34 -13.73 3.24
N ILE A 92 -1.35 -14.45 3.73
CA ILE A 92 -1.16 -15.80 4.31
C ILE A 92 -0.66 -16.76 3.23
N VAL A 93 -1.38 -16.85 2.11
CA VAL A 93 -1.05 -17.74 0.98
C VAL A 93 0.33 -17.41 0.43
N ASN A 94 0.60 -16.12 0.21
CA ASN A 94 1.90 -15.67 -0.27
C ASN A 94 3.02 -15.98 0.73
N SER A 95 2.79 -15.87 2.04
CA SER A 95 3.79 -16.18 3.06
C SER A 95 4.16 -17.65 3.05
N ILE A 96 3.18 -18.56 2.95
CA ILE A 96 3.42 -20.01 2.84
C ILE A 96 4.26 -20.31 1.60
N TYR A 97 3.88 -19.75 0.45
CA TYR A 97 4.63 -19.90 -0.80
C TYR A 97 6.06 -19.32 -0.68
N SER A 98 6.20 -18.13 -0.10
CA SER A 98 7.49 -17.45 0.09
C SER A 98 8.43 -18.25 0.96
N ILE A 99 7.94 -18.93 2.00
CA ILE A 99 8.77 -19.77 2.89
C ILE A 99 9.39 -20.92 2.09
N GLY A 100 8.59 -21.64 1.31
CA GLY A 100 9.06 -22.70 0.43
C GLY A 100 10.05 -22.19 -0.61
N TYR A 101 9.71 -21.09 -1.30
CA TYR A 101 10.54 -20.48 -2.34
C TYR A 101 11.91 -20.03 -1.80
N MET A 102 11.92 -19.32 -0.68
CA MET A 102 13.13 -18.74 -0.09
C MET A 102 14.09 -19.80 0.44
N ARG A 103 13.55 -20.84 1.08
CA ARG A 103 14.33 -21.98 1.56
C ARG A 103 14.84 -22.84 0.40
N GLY A 104 13.98 -23.16 -0.57
CA GLY A 104 14.33 -23.96 -1.74
C GLY A 104 15.43 -23.33 -2.59
N ASN A 105 15.42 -22.01 -2.72
CA ASN A 105 16.43 -21.26 -3.49
C ASN A 105 17.64 -20.81 -2.66
N ASN A 106 17.74 -21.19 -1.38
CA ASN A 106 18.81 -20.77 -0.46
C ASN A 106 19.07 -19.25 -0.45
N GLU A 107 17.99 -18.46 -0.49
CA GLU A 107 18.09 -17.01 -0.50
C GLU A 107 18.73 -16.48 0.78
N LYS A 108 19.67 -15.55 0.66
CA LYS A 108 20.46 -15.07 1.82
C LYS A 108 19.79 -13.93 2.57
N LYS A 109 18.93 -13.15 1.90
CA LYS A 109 18.37 -11.88 2.43
C LYS A 109 16.91 -11.99 2.84
N GLN A 110 16.49 -13.17 3.31
CA GLN A 110 15.10 -13.51 3.63
C GLN A 110 14.48 -12.59 4.70
N THR A 111 15.24 -12.22 5.74
CA THR A 111 14.72 -11.34 6.81
C THR A 111 14.32 -9.97 6.25
N ARG A 112 15.18 -9.35 5.42
CA ARG A 112 14.84 -8.09 4.74
C ARG A 112 13.59 -8.22 3.87
N PHE A 113 13.45 -9.35 3.18
CA PHE A 113 12.26 -9.63 2.38
C PHE A 113 10.99 -9.62 3.24
N TYR A 114 10.93 -10.41 4.32
CA TYR A 114 9.73 -10.49 5.15
C TYR A 114 9.41 -9.16 5.86
N VAL A 115 10.43 -8.40 6.29
CA VAL A 115 10.26 -7.06 6.86
C VAL A 115 9.63 -6.11 5.85
N CYS A 116 10.23 -5.98 4.66
CA CYS A 116 9.72 -5.08 3.62
C CYS A 116 8.34 -5.51 3.12
N PHE A 117 8.08 -6.82 3.05
CA PHE A 117 6.77 -7.36 2.69
C PHE A 117 5.69 -6.99 3.70
N ALA A 118 5.97 -7.12 5.00
CA ALA A 118 5.03 -6.74 6.05
C ALA A 118 4.73 -5.23 6.03
N ILE A 119 5.74 -4.37 5.80
CA ILE A 119 5.55 -2.93 5.63
C ILE A 119 4.70 -2.63 4.38
N ALA A 120 4.94 -3.34 3.27
CA ALA A 120 4.15 -3.18 2.06
C ALA A 120 2.67 -3.56 2.28
N ILE A 121 2.38 -4.60 3.06
CA ILE A 121 1.00 -4.96 3.43
C ILE A 121 0.35 -3.89 4.32
N ALA A 122 1.06 -3.36 5.33
CA ALA A 122 0.54 -2.23 6.12
C ALA A 122 0.21 -1.02 5.23
N ALA A 123 1.07 -0.71 4.27
CA ALA A 123 0.86 0.39 3.33
C ALA A 123 -0.33 0.12 2.41
N ALA A 124 -0.49 -1.10 1.90
CA ALA A 124 -1.63 -1.49 1.06
C ALA A 124 -2.97 -1.41 1.82
N LEU A 125 -3.00 -1.87 3.07
CA LEU A 125 -4.17 -1.70 3.95
C LEU A 125 -4.45 -0.22 4.21
N GLY A 126 -3.40 0.59 4.41
CA GLY A 126 -3.53 2.03 4.56
C GLY A 126 -4.12 2.73 3.33
N VAL A 127 -3.73 2.31 2.12
CA VAL A 127 -4.34 2.79 0.87
C VAL A 127 -5.81 2.36 0.79
N ALA A 128 -6.10 1.09 1.09
CA ALA A 128 -7.46 0.55 1.02
C ALA A 128 -8.42 1.23 2.00
N PHE A 129 -7.94 1.63 3.17
CA PHE A 129 -8.76 2.29 4.21
C PHE A 129 -8.58 3.81 4.24
N ALA A 130 -7.90 4.44 3.28
CA ALA A 130 -7.68 5.88 3.32
C ALA A 130 -9.00 6.66 3.23
N GLY A 131 -9.27 7.54 4.20
CA GLY A 131 -10.46 8.39 4.21
C GLY A 131 -10.32 9.67 3.39
N ASN A 132 -9.10 10.00 2.93
CA ASN A 132 -8.82 11.19 2.14
C ASN A 132 -7.60 11.01 1.24
N LEU A 133 -7.45 11.91 0.25
CA LEU A 133 -6.35 11.87 -0.73
C LEU A 133 -4.96 12.00 -0.08
N LEU A 134 -4.82 12.74 1.03
CA LEU A 134 -3.55 12.89 1.71
C LEU A 134 -3.09 11.57 2.35
N THR A 135 -3.99 10.90 3.07
CA THR A 135 -3.73 9.60 3.70
C THR A 135 -3.41 8.56 2.63
N LEU A 136 -4.18 8.56 1.53
CA LEU A 136 -3.93 7.71 0.38
C LEU A 136 -2.52 7.93 -0.19
N PHE A 137 -2.13 9.18 -0.42
CA PHE A 137 -0.82 9.52 -0.96
C PHE A 137 0.32 9.06 -0.04
N LEU A 138 0.21 9.30 1.28
CA LEU A 138 1.22 8.87 2.25
C LEU A 138 1.39 7.34 2.25
N CYS A 139 0.28 6.59 2.31
CA CYS A 139 0.33 5.13 2.25
C CYS A 139 0.84 4.62 0.89
N TYR A 140 0.46 5.27 -0.20
CA TYR A 140 0.94 4.97 -1.56
C TYR A 140 2.46 5.14 -1.68
N GLU A 141 3.04 6.18 -1.08
CA GLU A 141 4.48 6.41 -1.05
C GLU A 141 5.22 5.40 -0.17
N ILE A 142 4.67 5.06 1.01
CA ILE A 142 5.23 3.99 1.86
C ILE A 142 5.24 2.67 1.10
N LEU A 143 4.19 2.37 0.33
CA LEU A 143 4.15 1.19 -0.54
C LEU A 143 5.25 1.23 -1.61
N THR A 144 5.46 2.38 -2.26
CA THR A 144 6.55 2.55 -3.25
C THR A 144 7.93 2.30 -2.63
N LEU A 145 8.19 2.89 -1.46
CA LEU A 145 9.50 2.80 -0.81
C LEU A 145 9.77 1.41 -0.23
N SER A 146 8.75 0.76 0.33
CA SER A 146 8.87 -0.60 0.90
C SER A 146 9.04 -1.67 -0.16
N THR A 147 8.57 -1.44 -1.39
CA THR A 147 8.70 -2.39 -2.51
C THR A 147 10.06 -2.28 -3.22
N TYR A 148 10.78 -1.16 -3.11
CA TYR A 148 12.11 -1.02 -3.72
C TYR A 148 13.14 -2.08 -3.25
N PRO A 149 13.30 -2.37 -1.95
CA PRO A 149 14.15 -3.46 -1.47
C PRO A 149 13.70 -4.86 -1.93
N LEU A 150 12.40 -5.02 -2.23
CA LEU A 150 11.83 -6.27 -2.74
C LEU A 150 12.17 -6.47 -4.22
N VAL A 151 12.08 -5.43 -5.03
CA VAL A 151 12.51 -5.47 -6.44
C VAL A 151 14.01 -5.70 -6.52
N SER A 152 14.80 -5.04 -5.66
CA SER A 152 16.27 -5.21 -5.57
C SER A 152 16.73 -6.42 -4.75
N HIS A 153 15.88 -7.44 -4.55
CA HIS A 153 16.14 -8.51 -3.57
C HIS A 153 17.47 -9.24 -3.80
N LYS A 154 17.71 -9.71 -5.03
CA LYS A 154 18.96 -10.42 -5.41
C LYS A 154 20.19 -9.56 -5.12
N GLY A 155 20.12 -8.29 -5.47
CA GLY A 155 21.14 -7.29 -5.16
C GLY A 155 22.37 -7.33 -6.08
N ASP A 156 22.30 -8.05 -7.19
CA ASP A 156 23.26 -7.86 -8.30
C ASP A 156 23.05 -6.50 -9.00
N ARG A 157 24.03 -6.10 -9.81
CA ARG A 157 24.01 -4.79 -10.48
C ARG A 157 22.78 -4.60 -11.38
N ALA A 158 22.33 -5.64 -12.07
CA ALA A 158 21.20 -5.57 -12.98
C ALA A 158 19.87 -5.40 -12.24
N THR A 159 19.69 -6.12 -11.13
CA THR A 159 18.51 -6.05 -10.27
C THR A 159 18.42 -4.68 -9.59
N VAL A 160 19.55 -4.13 -9.12
CA VAL A 160 19.59 -2.78 -8.54
C VAL A 160 19.30 -1.71 -9.58
N ALA A 161 19.86 -1.82 -10.80
CA ALA A 161 19.56 -0.88 -11.88
C ALA A 161 18.06 -0.88 -12.23
N SER A 162 17.45 -2.07 -12.32
CA SER A 162 16.02 -2.23 -12.59
C SER A 162 15.15 -1.65 -11.47
N ALA A 163 15.52 -1.89 -10.21
CA ALA A 163 14.84 -1.30 -9.06
C ALA A 163 14.95 0.24 -9.03
N ARG A 164 16.06 0.80 -9.53
CA ARG A 164 16.21 2.27 -9.67
C ARG A 164 15.32 2.85 -10.76
N VAL A 165 15.15 2.15 -11.89
CA VAL A 165 14.18 2.55 -12.92
C VAL A 165 12.77 2.50 -12.36
N TYR A 166 12.43 1.43 -11.65
CA TYR A 166 11.18 1.28 -10.91
C TYR A 166 10.90 2.47 -10.00
N LEU A 167 11.81 2.73 -9.07
CA LEU A 167 11.64 3.78 -8.07
C LEU A 167 11.64 5.17 -8.70
N GLY A 168 12.53 5.41 -9.68
CA GLY A 168 12.64 6.69 -10.36
C GLY A 168 11.36 7.07 -11.10
N ILE A 169 10.75 6.14 -11.84
CA ILE A 169 9.50 6.40 -12.57
C ILE A 169 8.34 6.62 -11.59
N LEU A 170 8.20 5.76 -10.57
CA LEU A 170 7.09 5.87 -9.63
C LEU A 170 7.17 7.12 -8.76
N LEU A 171 8.34 7.48 -8.24
CA LEU A 171 8.51 8.73 -7.49
C LEU A 171 8.39 9.96 -8.36
N PHE A 172 8.89 9.93 -9.60
CA PHE A 172 8.76 11.06 -10.51
C PHE A 172 7.30 11.34 -10.85
N THR A 173 6.52 10.31 -11.15
CA THR A 173 5.09 10.47 -11.43
C THR A 173 4.31 10.85 -10.19
N SER A 174 4.63 10.28 -9.03
CA SER A 174 3.90 10.61 -7.81
C SER A 174 4.21 12.01 -7.28
N ILE A 175 5.49 12.39 -7.17
CA ILE A 175 5.89 13.71 -6.68
C ILE A 175 5.67 14.78 -7.75
N GLY A 176 5.91 14.46 -9.02
CA GLY A 176 5.84 15.41 -10.13
C GLY A 176 4.46 15.64 -10.72
N LEU A 177 3.51 14.70 -10.55
CA LEU A 177 2.16 14.80 -11.12
C LEU A 177 1.05 14.59 -10.08
N LEU A 178 1.10 13.50 -9.31
CA LEU A 178 0.04 13.18 -8.33
C LEU A 178 -0.03 14.20 -7.19
N LEU A 179 1.11 14.53 -6.58
CA LEU A 179 1.16 15.49 -5.48
C LEU A 179 0.68 16.89 -5.93
N PRO A 180 1.12 17.44 -7.09
CA PRO A 180 0.53 18.65 -7.64
C PRO A 180 -0.97 18.56 -7.88
N ALA A 181 -1.48 17.42 -8.37
CA ALA A 181 -2.92 17.21 -8.54
C ALA A 181 -3.68 17.29 -7.20
N ILE A 182 -3.15 16.67 -6.15
CA ILE A 182 -3.71 16.70 -4.80
C ILE A 182 -3.68 18.12 -4.23
N ILE A 183 -2.55 18.83 -4.36
CA ILE A 183 -2.42 20.23 -3.92
C ILE A 183 -3.45 21.10 -4.65
N TRP A 184 -3.54 20.97 -5.98
CA TRP A 184 -4.51 21.73 -6.77
C TRP A 184 -5.96 21.41 -6.37
N THR A 185 -6.26 20.15 -6.11
CA THR A 185 -7.58 19.71 -5.62
C THR A 185 -7.92 20.37 -4.29
N TYR A 186 -6.98 20.40 -3.34
CA TYR A 186 -7.17 21.09 -2.05
C TYR A 186 -7.41 22.59 -2.23
N LEU A 187 -6.67 23.25 -3.14
CA LEU A 187 -6.85 24.68 -3.41
C LEU A 187 -8.22 25.01 -4.01
N LEU A 188 -8.85 24.06 -4.72
CA LEU A 188 -10.17 24.26 -5.33
C LEU A 188 -11.32 23.91 -4.38
N ALA A 189 -11.23 22.77 -3.69
CA ALA A 189 -12.30 22.22 -2.87
C ALA A 189 -12.21 22.59 -1.37
N GLY A 190 -11.04 23.04 -0.90
CA GLY A 190 -10.77 23.31 0.52
C GLY A 190 -10.63 22.07 1.40
N THR A 191 -10.81 20.88 0.83
CA THR A 191 -10.71 19.59 1.53
C THR A 191 -10.13 18.51 0.61
N LEU A 192 -9.68 17.41 1.21
CA LEU A 192 -9.20 16.21 0.52
C LEU A 192 -10.00 14.96 0.88
N THR A 193 -11.02 15.09 1.74
CA THR A 193 -11.87 13.99 2.20
C THR A 193 -12.70 13.43 1.06
N PHE A 194 -12.75 12.11 0.92
CA PHE A 194 -13.58 11.49 -0.10
C PHE A 194 -15.06 11.74 0.20
N MET A 195 -15.82 12.12 -0.83
CA MET A 195 -17.25 12.44 -0.71
C MET A 195 -18.04 11.69 -1.78
N PRO A 196 -19.24 11.16 -1.46
CA PRO A 196 -20.09 10.45 -2.43
C PRO A 196 -20.44 11.28 -3.67
N ASP A 197 -20.67 12.58 -3.50
CA ASP A 197 -21.08 13.50 -4.58
C ASP A 197 -19.90 14.02 -5.42
N GLY A 198 -18.68 13.57 -5.11
CA GLY A 198 -17.46 13.95 -5.81
C GLY A 198 -16.82 15.24 -5.25
N LEU A 199 -15.54 15.13 -4.90
CA LEU A 199 -14.75 16.18 -4.24
C LEU A 199 -14.70 17.52 -5.00
N LEU A 200 -14.84 17.49 -6.31
CA LEU A 200 -14.65 18.63 -7.21
C LEU A 200 -15.96 19.14 -7.83
N SER A 201 -17.11 18.59 -7.40
CA SER A 201 -18.42 18.97 -7.92
C SER A 201 -18.66 20.47 -7.69
N GLY A 202 -18.91 21.21 -8.78
CA GLY A 202 -19.09 22.67 -8.73
C GLY A 202 -17.81 23.51 -8.54
N HIS A 203 -16.64 22.89 -8.34
CA HIS A 203 -15.37 23.61 -8.07
C HIS A 203 -14.48 23.79 -9.30
N ILE A 204 -14.71 23.05 -10.38
CA ILE A 204 -13.89 23.09 -11.59
C ILE A 204 -14.75 22.78 -12.83
N SER A 205 -14.42 23.40 -13.96
CA SER A 205 -15.13 23.19 -15.22
C SER A 205 -14.21 23.36 -16.43
N GLY A 206 -14.66 22.89 -17.60
CA GLY A 206 -13.95 23.07 -18.86
C GLY A 206 -12.63 22.28 -18.95
N PRO A 207 -11.65 22.74 -19.75
CA PRO A 207 -10.41 22.00 -20.02
C PRO A 207 -9.56 21.67 -18.79
N ALA A 208 -9.70 22.44 -17.71
CA ALA A 208 -8.96 22.23 -16.47
C ALA A 208 -9.31 20.87 -15.83
N VAL A 209 -10.54 20.38 -15.99
CA VAL A 209 -10.96 19.04 -15.54
C VAL A 209 -10.13 17.96 -16.23
N GLY A 210 -9.95 18.07 -17.54
CA GLY A 210 -9.17 17.10 -18.33
C GLY A 210 -7.69 17.12 -17.94
N LEU A 211 -7.13 18.30 -17.67
CA LEU A 211 -5.75 18.41 -17.20
C LEU A 211 -5.57 17.79 -15.82
N LEU A 212 -6.47 18.08 -14.87
CA LEU A 212 -6.42 17.52 -13.53
C LEU A 212 -6.59 15.99 -13.55
N LEU A 213 -7.51 15.48 -14.36
CA LEU A 213 -7.67 14.05 -14.60
C LEU A 213 -6.38 13.44 -15.16
N ALA A 214 -5.74 14.07 -16.15
CA ALA A 214 -4.48 13.59 -16.70
C ALA A 214 -3.37 13.53 -15.63
N LEU A 215 -3.28 14.56 -14.76
CA LEU A 215 -2.32 14.55 -13.65
C LEU A 215 -2.57 13.39 -12.68
N TYR A 216 -3.83 13.07 -12.37
CA TYR A 216 -4.16 11.89 -11.56
C TYR A 216 -3.82 10.58 -12.27
N VAL A 217 -4.27 10.40 -13.51
CA VAL A 217 -4.07 9.16 -14.29
C VAL A 217 -2.59 8.86 -14.48
N PHE A 218 -1.78 9.86 -14.85
CA PHE A 218 -0.35 9.68 -15.05
C PHE A 218 0.46 9.77 -13.75
N GLY A 219 -0.07 10.43 -12.72
CA GLY A 219 0.55 10.54 -11.42
C GLY A 219 0.45 9.28 -10.57
N VAL A 220 -0.63 8.51 -10.70
CA VAL A 220 -0.74 7.16 -10.15
C VAL A 220 0.05 6.19 -11.05
N GLY A 221 1.36 6.37 -11.11
CA GLY A 221 2.26 5.63 -12.00
C GLY A 221 2.17 4.11 -11.83
N LYS A 222 1.75 3.61 -10.66
CA LYS A 222 1.51 2.17 -10.39
C LYS A 222 0.40 1.55 -11.26
N ALA A 223 -0.49 2.35 -11.85
CA ALA A 223 -1.45 1.86 -12.83
C ALA A 223 -0.80 1.43 -14.18
N ALA A 224 0.49 1.70 -14.37
CA ALA A 224 1.27 1.32 -15.56
C ALA A 224 0.60 1.73 -16.88
N VAL A 225 -0.04 2.90 -16.91
CA VAL A 225 -0.65 3.47 -18.13
C VAL A 225 0.46 3.91 -19.10
N MET A 226 0.26 3.69 -20.40
CA MET A 226 1.15 4.20 -21.46
C MET A 226 1.20 5.73 -21.43
N PRO A 227 2.37 6.39 -21.39
CA PRO A 227 3.72 5.84 -21.63
C PRO A 227 4.52 5.45 -20.37
N VAL A 228 3.98 5.65 -19.16
CA VAL A 228 4.66 5.45 -17.86
C VAL A 228 4.93 3.97 -17.51
N HIS A 229 4.26 3.03 -18.17
CA HIS A 229 4.31 1.57 -17.94
C HIS A 229 5.71 0.90 -17.86
N ARG A 230 6.79 1.52 -18.34
CA ARG A 230 8.12 0.86 -18.52
C ARG A 230 8.73 0.33 -17.21
N TRP A 231 8.31 0.86 -16.07
CA TRP A 231 8.74 0.33 -14.77
C TRP A 231 8.26 -1.10 -14.53
N LEU A 232 7.09 -1.48 -15.07
CA LEU A 232 6.44 -2.76 -14.79
C LEU A 232 7.21 -3.95 -15.39
N PRO A 233 7.59 -3.95 -16.71
CA PRO A 233 8.49 -4.98 -17.24
C PRO A 233 9.86 -4.99 -16.58
N ALA A 234 10.39 -3.81 -16.18
CA ALA A 234 11.68 -3.73 -15.50
C ALA A 234 11.64 -4.37 -14.10
N ALA A 235 10.51 -4.32 -13.41
CA ALA A 235 10.34 -4.90 -12.08
C ALA A 235 10.25 -6.45 -12.07
N MET A 236 10.13 -7.11 -13.23
CA MET A 236 10.03 -8.58 -13.35
C MET A 236 11.30 -9.34 -12.95
N VAL A 237 12.37 -8.63 -12.59
CA VAL A 237 13.56 -9.21 -11.96
C VAL A 237 13.35 -9.63 -10.50
N ALA A 238 12.25 -9.18 -9.89
CA ALA A 238 11.90 -9.47 -8.52
C ALA A 238 11.59 -10.98 -8.31
N PRO A 239 11.78 -11.51 -7.09
CA PRO A 239 11.34 -12.87 -6.77
C PRO A 239 9.85 -13.06 -7.05
N THR A 240 9.44 -14.25 -7.50
CA THR A 240 8.04 -14.55 -7.83
C THR A 240 7.02 -14.18 -6.74
N PRO A 241 7.28 -14.37 -5.43
CA PRO A 241 6.35 -13.91 -4.40
C PRO A 241 6.19 -12.38 -4.34
N VAL A 242 7.21 -11.61 -4.74
CA VAL A 242 7.11 -10.15 -4.88
C VAL A 242 6.23 -9.80 -6.07
N SER A 243 6.42 -10.47 -7.21
CA SER A 243 5.57 -10.26 -8.39
C SER A 243 4.11 -10.55 -8.07
N ALA A 244 3.82 -11.63 -7.33
CA ALA A 244 2.47 -11.94 -6.88
C ALA A 244 1.85 -10.80 -6.05
N LEU A 245 2.60 -10.21 -5.11
CA LEU A 245 2.16 -9.02 -4.37
C LEU A 245 1.94 -7.82 -5.29
N LEU A 246 2.93 -7.50 -6.14
CA LEU A 246 2.90 -6.31 -6.99
C LEU A 246 1.79 -6.34 -8.03
N HIS A 247 1.40 -7.51 -8.53
CA HIS A 247 0.36 -7.62 -9.56
C HIS A 247 -1.03 -7.88 -8.99
N ALA A 248 -1.13 -8.31 -7.73
CA ALA A 248 -2.42 -8.50 -7.07
C ALA A 248 -2.87 -7.26 -6.27
N VAL A 249 -1.95 -6.43 -5.78
CA VAL A 249 -2.25 -5.40 -4.79
C VAL A 249 -1.70 -4.00 -5.15
N ALA A 250 -0.65 -3.89 -5.98
CA ALA A 250 0.04 -2.61 -6.23
C ALA A 250 -0.57 -1.79 -7.38
#